data_AF-A0A543F1Q4-F1
#
_entry.id   AF-A0A543F1Q4-F1
#
_cell.length_a   1.000
_cell.length_b   1.000
_cell.length_c   1.000
_cell.angle_alpha   90.00
_cell.angle_beta   90.00
_cell.angle_gamma   90.00
#
_symmetry.space_group_name_H-M   'P 1'
#
loop_
_entity.id
_entity.type
_entity.pdbx_description
1 polymer ?
#
loop_
_entity_poly.entity_id
_entity_poly.type
_entity_poly.pdbx_seq_one_letter_code
_entity_poly.pdbx_strand_id
1 'polypeptide(L)'
;MKRSAIVGLVAGGAALLVAGAGVAWWLTLGTGPTGSTPTPSTPASASPTPPSDPLVAMQEQLDAYADACAEPAASVPEHCGIVVPWAADLAELSGVAFRIEQYPVVALSADGRSFDATGGVLVATATGTTRDGTPGAFTYRTDEWALRGEVSARDDQTILSVR
;
A
#
# COMPACT_ATOMS: atom_id res chain seq x y z
N MET A 1 -7.93 5.97 -53.45
CA MET A 1 -7.88 7.44 -53.39
C MET A 1 -8.47 7.90 -52.07
N LYS A 2 -8.05 9.07 -51.53
CA LYS A 2 -8.21 9.49 -50.11
C LYS A 2 -7.41 8.56 -49.16
N ARG A 3 -6.45 8.97 -48.32
CA ARG A 3 -6.07 10.22 -47.59
C ARG A 3 -6.75 10.39 -46.21
N SER A 4 -5.88 10.38 -45.18
CA SER A 4 -5.91 11.21 -43.96
C SER A 4 -6.75 10.77 -42.74
N ALA A 5 -6.35 11.06 -41.48
CA ALA A 5 -5.02 11.44 -40.95
C ALA A 5 -4.97 11.50 -39.39
N ILE A 6 -4.02 10.77 -38.76
CA ILE A 6 -3.49 10.98 -37.38
C ILE A 6 -4.66 10.91 -36.32
N VAL A 7 -4.66 11.21 -35.01
CA VAL A 7 -3.74 11.65 -33.92
C VAL A 7 -4.21 10.93 -32.63
N GLY A 8 -3.41 10.57 -31.62
CA GLY A 8 -1.95 10.58 -31.43
C GLY A 8 -1.61 10.44 -29.91
N LEU A 9 -0.45 9.89 -29.55
CA LEU A 9 -0.04 9.73 -28.15
C LEU A 9 1.47 10.03 -27.98
N VAL A 10 1.81 10.89 -27.02
CA VAL A 10 3.19 11.27 -26.69
C VAL A 10 3.44 10.98 -25.22
N ALA A 11 4.13 9.87 -24.94
CA ALA A 11 4.62 9.54 -23.60
C ALA A 11 6.07 10.04 -23.44
N GLY A 12 6.24 11.26 -22.92
CA GLY A 12 7.55 11.85 -22.68
C GLY A 12 8.20 11.26 -21.42
N GLY A 13 9.15 10.34 -21.57
CA GLY A 13 9.94 9.80 -20.46
C GLY A 13 10.97 10.83 -19.94
N ALA A 14 10.77 11.32 -18.72
CA ALA A 14 11.66 12.30 -18.10
C ALA A 14 12.78 11.61 -17.28
N ALA A 15 13.91 11.31 -17.92
CA ALA A 15 15.12 10.83 -17.25
C ALA A 15 15.96 12.01 -16.73
N LEU A 16 15.89 12.31 -15.43
CA LEU A 16 16.69 13.34 -14.79
C LEU A 16 18.08 12.80 -14.37
N LEU A 17 19.07 13.00 -15.23
CA LEU A 17 20.49 12.92 -14.87
C LEU A 17 21.04 14.35 -14.69
N VAL A 18 21.57 14.67 -13.51
CA VAL A 18 22.09 15.99 -13.16
C VAL A 18 23.39 15.84 -12.37
N ALA A 19 24.30 16.82 -12.55
CA ALA A 19 25.65 16.93 -12.01
C ALA A 19 26.68 15.94 -12.63
N GLY A 20 27.83 16.41 -13.15
CA GLY A 20 28.24 17.82 -13.26
C GLY A 20 29.68 17.97 -13.75
N ALA A 21 29.94 17.75 -15.04
CA ALA A 21 31.28 17.83 -15.61
C ALA A 21 31.57 19.22 -16.21
N GLY A 22 32.55 19.93 -15.64
CA GLY A 22 33.32 20.98 -16.33
C GLY A 22 32.83 22.43 -16.21
N VAL A 23 33.36 23.15 -15.22
CA VAL A 23 33.64 24.61 -15.34
C VAL A 23 35.07 24.90 -14.87
N ALA A 24 36.04 24.36 -15.60
CA ALA A 24 37.47 24.58 -15.32
C ALA A 24 37.96 25.86 -15.99
N TRP A 25 37.58 27.04 -15.50
CA TRP A 25 38.09 28.34 -15.99
C TRP A 25 38.01 29.46 -14.93
N TRP A 26 39.05 29.59 -14.10
CA TRP A 26 39.53 30.87 -13.53
C TRP A 26 40.83 30.68 -12.73
N LEU A 27 41.94 30.60 -13.45
CA LEU A 27 43.27 30.83 -12.86
C LEU A 27 43.48 32.34 -12.73
N THR A 28 43.60 32.87 -11.50
CA THR A 28 44.74 33.75 -11.13
C THR A 28 44.80 34.06 -9.62
N LEU A 29 45.94 33.70 -9.03
CA LEU A 29 46.69 34.43 -7.99
C LEU A 29 46.03 34.75 -6.63
N GLY A 30 46.48 34.02 -5.61
CA GLY A 30 46.25 34.32 -4.19
C GLY A 30 47.29 33.67 -3.28
N THR A 31 48.57 34.07 -3.39
CA THR A 31 49.66 33.52 -2.55
C THR A 31 49.62 34.06 -1.12
N GLY A 32 49.37 33.18 -0.15
CA GLY A 32 49.52 33.43 1.30
C GLY A 32 50.07 32.19 2.01
N PRO A 33 51.00 32.31 2.97
CA PRO A 33 51.75 31.16 3.49
C PRO A 33 51.18 30.54 4.78
N THR A 34 51.62 29.30 5.04
CA THR A 34 51.72 28.61 6.35
C THR A 34 50.46 28.36 7.19
N GLY A 35 50.30 27.09 7.60
CA GLY A 35 49.82 26.78 8.96
C GLY A 35 48.39 26.26 9.09
N SER A 36 48.14 25.00 8.72
CA SER A 36 47.04 24.19 9.26
C SER A 36 47.46 22.73 9.40
N THR A 37 47.56 22.27 10.66
CA THR A 37 47.70 20.84 10.99
C THR A 37 46.50 20.07 10.46
N PRO A 38 46.65 18.84 9.94
CA PRO A 38 45.50 18.01 9.60
C PRO A 38 44.75 17.62 10.89
N THR A 39 43.64 18.28 11.16
CA THR A 39 42.64 17.81 12.13
C THR A 39 42.21 16.41 11.70
N PRO A 40 42.26 15.38 12.57
CA PRO A 40 41.77 14.06 12.22
C PRO A 40 40.26 14.15 11.96
N SER A 41 39.84 13.83 10.74
CA SER A 41 38.42 13.71 10.40
C SER A 41 37.80 12.61 11.23
N THR A 42 37.03 12.97 12.27
CA THR A 42 36.19 12.02 13.01
C THR A 42 35.35 11.25 11.99
N PRO A 43 35.41 9.90 11.96
CA PRO A 43 34.55 9.13 11.07
C PRO A 43 33.10 9.45 11.43
N ALA A 44 32.27 9.74 10.42
CA ALA A 44 30.87 9.99 10.63
C ALA A 44 30.20 8.72 11.16
N SER A 45 29.94 8.67 12.46
CA SER A 45 29.21 7.57 13.09
C SER A 45 27.84 7.46 12.44
N ALA A 46 27.62 6.39 11.67
CA ALA A 46 26.29 6.01 11.24
C ALA A 46 25.49 5.64 12.50
N SER A 47 24.59 6.51 12.92
CA SER A 47 23.64 6.18 13.98
C SER A 47 22.85 4.94 13.56
N PRO A 48 22.73 3.91 14.41
CA PRO A 48 21.88 2.78 14.08
C PRO A 48 20.44 3.28 13.95
N THR A 49 19.75 2.85 12.88
CA THR A 49 18.29 2.98 12.80
C THR A 49 17.69 2.31 14.03
N PRO A 50 16.76 2.97 14.77
CA PRO A 50 16.09 2.30 15.88
C PRO A 50 15.34 1.07 15.38
N PRO A 51 15.17 0.01 16.22
CA PRO A 51 14.33 -1.11 15.86
C PRO A 51 12.89 -0.63 15.60
N SER A 52 12.27 -1.15 14.55
CA SER A 52 10.87 -0.86 14.22
C SER A 52 9.95 -1.23 15.38
N ASP A 53 8.92 -0.42 15.61
CA ASP A 53 7.85 -0.78 16.55
C ASP A 53 7.12 -2.03 16.02
N PRO A 54 6.98 -3.11 16.83
CA PRO A 54 6.34 -4.34 16.37
C PRO A 54 4.86 -4.14 16.00
N LEU A 55 4.16 -3.16 16.57
CA LEU A 55 2.79 -2.83 16.17
C LEU A 55 2.73 -2.18 14.78
N VAL A 56 3.74 -1.38 14.41
CA VAL A 56 3.82 -0.81 13.07
C VAL A 56 4.06 -1.91 12.03
N ALA A 57 4.98 -2.84 12.29
CA ALA A 57 5.21 -3.99 11.42
C ALA A 57 3.97 -4.90 11.28
N MET A 58 3.20 -5.09 12.37
CA MET A 58 1.94 -5.81 12.33
C MET A 58 0.85 -5.07 11.54
N GLN A 59 0.76 -3.73 11.66
CA GLN A 59 -0.17 -2.94 10.85
C GLN A 59 0.20 -3.00 9.35
N GLU A 60 1.48 -2.85 9.01
CA GLU A 60 1.96 -3.00 7.61
C GLU A 60 1.63 -4.38 7.03
N GLN A 61 1.76 -5.45 7.83
CA GLN A 61 1.36 -6.80 7.40
C GLN A 61 -0.17 -6.93 7.21
N LEU A 62 -0.96 -6.29 8.08
CA LEU A 62 -2.42 -6.30 7.96
C LEU A 62 -2.90 -5.49 6.76
N ASP A 63 -2.34 -4.30 6.53
CA ASP A 63 -2.72 -3.42 5.42
C ASP A 63 -2.44 -4.11 4.08
N ALA A 64 -1.29 -4.79 3.95
CA ALA A 64 -0.99 -5.60 2.76
C ALA A 64 -1.93 -6.81 2.56
N TYR A 65 -2.46 -7.39 3.65
CA TYR A 65 -3.50 -8.42 3.57
C TYR A 65 -4.87 -7.82 3.20
N ALA A 66 -5.18 -6.64 3.74
CA ALA A 66 -6.40 -5.89 3.45
C ALA A 66 -6.46 -5.47 1.96
N ASP A 67 -5.35 -5.02 1.39
CA ASP A 67 -5.21 -4.76 -0.06
C ASP A 67 -5.48 -6.04 -0.89
N ALA A 68 -4.87 -7.17 -0.52
CA ALA A 68 -5.10 -8.45 -1.20
C ALA A 68 -6.58 -8.91 -1.10
N CYS A 69 -7.27 -8.57 -0.01
CA CYS A 69 -8.71 -8.77 0.16
C CYS A 69 -9.59 -7.79 -0.64
N ALA A 70 -9.03 -6.67 -1.11
CA ALA A 70 -9.74 -5.65 -1.88
C ALA A 70 -9.59 -5.82 -3.41
N GLU A 71 -8.77 -6.75 -3.88
CA GLU A 71 -8.63 -7.09 -5.29
C GLU A 71 -9.98 -7.56 -5.91
N PRO A 72 -10.26 -7.23 -7.19
CA PRO A 72 -11.52 -7.63 -7.83
C PRO A 72 -11.67 -9.15 -7.96
N ALA A 73 -12.82 -9.69 -7.53
CA ALA A 73 -13.06 -11.13 -7.43
C ALA A 73 -14.42 -11.53 -8.05
N ALA A 74 -14.54 -12.79 -8.48
CA ALA A 74 -15.82 -13.33 -8.99
C ALA A 74 -16.85 -13.60 -7.86
N SER A 75 -16.38 -13.75 -6.63
CA SER A 75 -17.15 -14.01 -5.42
C SER A 75 -16.61 -13.16 -4.26
N VAL A 76 -17.34 -13.09 -3.14
CA VAL A 76 -16.78 -12.51 -1.90
C VAL A 76 -15.62 -13.40 -1.41
N PRO A 77 -14.42 -12.85 -1.13
CA PRO A 77 -13.29 -13.65 -0.64
C PRO A 77 -13.52 -14.21 0.78
N GLU A 78 -13.04 -15.43 1.02
CA GLU A 78 -13.02 -16.05 2.35
C GLU A 78 -11.95 -15.41 3.26
N HIS A 79 -12.12 -15.51 4.58
CA HIS A 79 -11.24 -14.96 5.64
C HIS A 79 -11.01 -13.44 5.66
N CYS A 80 -11.40 -12.71 4.62
CA CYS A 80 -11.28 -11.25 4.54
C CYS A 80 -12.23 -10.44 5.44
N GLY A 81 -13.09 -11.08 6.24
CA GLY A 81 -14.08 -10.39 7.10
C GLY A 81 -15.17 -9.60 6.34
N ILE A 82 -15.26 -9.76 5.01
CA ILE A 82 -16.16 -9.00 4.14
C ILE A 82 -17.53 -9.67 4.09
N VAL A 83 -18.60 -8.88 4.29
CA VAL A 83 -19.99 -9.31 4.04
C VAL A 83 -20.61 -8.37 3.01
N VAL A 84 -20.93 -8.92 1.82
CA VAL A 84 -21.63 -8.17 0.74
C VAL A 84 -23.03 -8.76 0.58
N PRO A 85 -24.12 -8.02 0.85
CA PRO A 85 -25.49 -8.55 0.78
C PRO A 85 -26.02 -8.63 -0.66
N TRP A 86 -25.18 -8.96 -1.65
CA TRP A 86 -25.48 -8.90 -3.08
C TRP A 86 -26.73 -9.69 -3.51
N ALA A 87 -27.02 -10.79 -2.81
CA ALA A 87 -28.18 -11.64 -3.06
C ALA A 87 -29.53 -10.98 -2.67
N ALA A 88 -29.51 -9.78 -2.07
CA ALA A 88 -30.69 -8.94 -1.87
C ALA A 88 -31.20 -8.34 -3.19
N ASP A 89 -30.31 -8.00 -4.13
CA ASP A 89 -30.62 -7.25 -5.35
C ASP A 89 -30.34 -8.04 -6.64
N LEU A 90 -29.27 -8.85 -6.65
CA LEU A 90 -28.90 -9.73 -7.75
C LEU A 90 -29.45 -11.15 -7.56
N ALA A 91 -29.81 -11.79 -8.68
CA ALA A 91 -30.10 -13.22 -8.76
C ALA A 91 -28.82 -14.06 -8.94
N GLU A 92 -27.84 -13.51 -9.67
CA GLU A 92 -26.55 -14.14 -9.95
C GLU A 92 -25.44 -13.08 -9.84
N LEU A 93 -24.33 -13.45 -9.20
CA LEU A 93 -23.14 -12.59 -9.08
C LEU A 93 -22.15 -12.92 -10.19
N SER A 94 -21.66 -11.90 -10.90
CA SER A 94 -20.61 -12.03 -11.93
C SER A 94 -19.27 -11.44 -11.48
N GLY A 95 -19.27 -10.55 -10.49
CA GLY A 95 -18.05 -10.10 -9.82
C GLY A 95 -18.29 -8.97 -8.82
N VAL A 96 -17.32 -8.78 -7.91
CA VAL A 96 -17.27 -7.72 -6.91
C VAL A 96 -15.95 -6.95 -7.07
N ALA A 97 -16.02 -5.63 -7.07
CA ALA A 97 -14.87 -4.76 -6.91
C ALA A 97 -14.97 -4.05 -5.55
N PHE A 98 -13.86 -3.98 -4.82
CA PHE A 98 -13.80 -3.35 -3.50
C PHE A 98 -13.05 -2.02 -3.53
N ARG A 99 -13.27 -1.19 -2.51
CA ARG A 99 -12.46 -0.01 -2.19
C ARG A 99 -12.39 0.13 -0.68
N ILE A 100 -11.18 0.13 -0.14
CA ILE A 100 -10.90 0.53 1.23
C ILE A 100 -11.05 2.05 1.32
N GLU A 101 -11.88 2.54 2.24
CA GLU A 101 -11.93 3.96 2.62
C GLU A 101 -11.16 4.21 3.93
N GLN A 102 -11.00 3.19 4.77
CA GLN A 102 -10.19 3.20 5.97
C GLN A 102 -9.72 1.77 6.31
N TYR A 103 -8.44 1.59 6.64
CA TYR A 103 -7.89 0.30 7.07
C TYR A 103 -8.33 -0.04 8.51
N PRO A 104 -8.59 -1.32 8.84
CA PRO A 104 -8.79 -1.75 10.22
C PRO A 104 -7.49 -1.57 11.03
N VAL A 105 -7.56 -0.98 12.22
CA VAL A 105 -6.38 -0.76 13.08
C VAL A 105 -6.17 -1.95 14.02
N VAL A 106 -4.97 -2.52 14.04
CA VAL A 106 -4.59 -3.69 14.86
C VAL A 106 -4.66 -3.35 16.35
N ALA A 107 -5.48 -4.09 17.11
CA ALA A 107 -5.40 -4.17 18.57
C ALA A 107 -5.01 -5.59 19.01
N LEU A 108 -3.99 -5.68 19.87
CA LEU A 108 -3.55 -6.96 20.44
C LEU A 108 -4.38 -7.36 21.66
N SER A 109 -4.61 -8.67 21.78
CA SER A 109 -5.06 -9.32 23.01
C SER A 109 -4.10 -9.10 24.18
N ALA A 110 -4.62 -9.18 25.41
CA ALA A 110 -3.83 -8.96 26.63
C ALA A 110 -2.74 -10.03 26.89
N ASP A 111 -2.83 -11.19 26.25
CA ASP A 111 -1.79 -12.24 26.26
C ASP A 111 -0.94 -12.24 24.97
N GLY A 112 -1.22 -11.35 24.01
CA GLY A 112 -0.45 -11.13 22.78
C GLY A 112 -0.56 -12.24 21.73
N ARG A 113 -1.56 -13.13 21.82
CA ARG A 113 -1.70 -14.32 20.95
C ARG A 113 -2.75 -14.21 19.86
N SER A 114 -3.72 -13.32 20.04
CA SER A 114 -4.68 -12.94 19.00
C SER A 114 -4.71 -11.43 18.79
N PHE A 115 -5.26 -11.01 17.67
CA PHE A 115 -5.56 -9.62 17.39
C PHE A 115 -7.00 -9.48 16.88
N ASP A 116 -7.59 -8.33 17.18
CA ASP A 116 -8.82 -7.83 16.58
C ASP A 116 -8.49 -6.49 15.93
N ALA A 117 -8.49 -6.43 14.61
CA ALA A 117 -8.29 -5.20 13.86
C ALA A 117 -9.64 -4.62 13.43
N THR A 118 -9.92 -3.38 13.81
CA THR A 118 -11.29 -2.81 13.79
C THR A 118 -11.32 -1.36 13.31
N GLY A 119 -12.52 -0.84 13.01
CA GLY A 119 -12.69 0.50 12.44
C GLY A 119 -12.33 0.58 10.94
N GLY A 120 -12.32 -0.56 10.25
CA GLY A 120 -12.18 -0.59 8.81
C GLY A 120 -13.46 -0.11 8.14
N VAL A 121 -13.31 0.65 7.05
CA VAL A 121 -14.43 1.11 6.23
C VAL A 121 -14.22 0.63 4.80
N LEU A 122 -15.16 -0.16 4.31
CA LEU A 122 -15.10 -0.83 3.01
C LEU A 122 -16.33 -0.52 2.16
N VAL A 123 -16.09 -0.27 0.88
CA VAL A 123 -17.14 -0.18 -0.14
C VAL A 123 -16.99 -1.36 -1.11
N ALA A 124 -18.06 -2.14 -1.27
CA ALA A 124 -18.13 -3.26 -2.20
C ALA A 124 -19.14 -2.95 -3.31
N THR A 125 -18.75 -3.05 -4.57
CA THR A 125 -19.66 -2.92 -5.72
C THR A 125 -19.81 -4.27 -6.40
N ALA A 126 -20.96 -4.90 -6.18
CA ALA A 126 -21.33 -6.16 -6.82
C ALA A 126 -21.96 -5.90 -8.19
N THR A 127 -21.64 -6.75 -9.16
CA THR A 127 -22.16 -6.72 -10.53
C THR A 127 -22.62 -8.11 -10.94
N GLY A 128 -23.68 -8.19 -11.74
CA GLY A 128 -24.24 -9.46 -12.19
C GLY A 128 -25.64 -9.32 -12.77
N THR A 129 -26.46 -10.37 -12.63
CA THR A 129 -27.82 -10.43 -13.19
C THR A 129 -28.86 -10.12 -12.11
N THR A 130 -29.78 -9.20 -12.36
CA THR A 130 -30.93 -8.89 -11.49
C THR A 130 -31.98 -10.01 -11.54
N ARG A 131 -32.97 -9.97 -10.64
CA ARG A 131 -34.11 -10.92 -10.68
C ARG A 131 -35.00 -10.79 -11.93
N ASP A 132 -34.94 -9.66 -12.61
CA ASP A 132 -35.66 -9.41 -13.88
C ASP A 132 -34.85 -9.85 -15.11
N GLY A 133 -33.69 -10.49 -14.92
CA GLY A 133 -32.83 -10.99 -16.00
C GLY A 133 -31.97 -9.93 -16.70
N THR A 134 -31.88 -8.71 -16.14
CA THR A 134 -31.08 -7.62 -16.70
C THR A 134 -29.72 -7.50 -16.00
N PRO A 135 -28.66 -6.99 -16.66
CA PRO A 135 -27.41 -6.65 -15.97
C PRO A 135 -27.63 -5.54 -14.95
N GLY A 136 -27.07 -5.69 -13.74
CA GLY A 136 -27.17 -4.74 -12.64
C GLY A 136 -25.84 -4.55 -11.91
N ALA A 137 -25.71 -3.41 -11.24
CA ALA A 137 -24.56 -3.05 -10.41
C ALA A 137 -25.05 -2.35 -9.14
N PHE A 138 -24.61 -2.81 -7.97
CA PHE A 138 -25.07 -2.36 -6.66
C PHE A 138 -23.89 -2.14 -5.72
N THR A 139 -23.87 -0.98 -5.06
CA THR A 139 -22.77 -0.57 -4.18
C THR A 139 -23.23 -0.56 -2.72
N TYR A 140 -22.51 -1.29 -1.88
CA TYR A 140 -22.73 -1.41 -0.45
C TYR A 140 -21.53 -0.81 0.30
N ARG A 141 -21.78 -0.22 1.46
CA ARG A 141 -20.74 0.35 2.33
C ARG A 141 -20.92 -0.20 3.74
N THR A 142 -19.82 -0.53 4.41
CA THR A 142 -19.80 -0.91 5.81
C THR A 142 -18.63 -0.22 6.52
N ASP A 143 -18.90 0.25 7.73
CA ASP A 143 -17.96 0.79 8.72
C ASP A 143 -17.76 -0.17 9.93
N GLU A 144 -18.36 -1.37 9.85
CA GLU A 144 -18.15 -2.47 10.80
C GLU A 144 -17.10 -3.48 10.31
N TRP A 145 -16.31 -3.14 9.28
CA TRP A 145 -15.32 -4.07 8.73
C TRP A 145 -14.16 -4.29 9.71
N ALA A 146 -13.86 -5.56 9.95
CA ALA A 146 -12.85 -6.00 10.91
C ALA A 146 -12.14 -7.26 10.39
N LEU A 147 -10.83 -7.33 10.64
CA LEU A 147 -10.00 -8.51 10.40
C LEU A 147 -9.57 -9.06 11.75
N ARG A 148 -9.59 -10.38 11.93
CA ARG A 148 -9.29 -11.02 13.22
C ARG A 148 -8.39 -12.22 12.99
N GLY A 149 -7.56 -12.54 13.97
CA GLY A 149 -6.59 -13.61 13.77
C GLY A 149 -5.72 -13.93 14.95
N GLU A 150 -4.76 -14.79 14.70
CA GLU A 150 -3.73 -15.21 15.63
C GLU A 150 -2.40 -14.52 15.32
N VAL A 151 -1.57 -14.39 16.35
CA VAL A 151 -0.27 -13.74 16.33
C VAL A 151 0.77 -14.80 16.67
N SER A 152 1.68 -15.09 15.74
CA SER A 152 2.74 -16.08 15.93
C SER A 152 4.11 -15.43 15.82
N ALA A 153 4.97 -15.66 16.81
CA ALA A 153 6.39 -15.36 16.70
C ALA A 153 7.09 -16.50 15.94
N ARG A 154 7.90 -16.16 14.93
CA ARG A 154 8.83 -17.07 14.26
C ARG A 154 10.17 -16.38 14.12
N ASP A 155 11.19 -17.00 14.70
CA ASP A 155 12.53 -16.38 14.83
C ASP A 155 12.39 -14.98 15.45
N ASP A 156 12.95 -13.93 14.83
CA ASP A 156 12.80 -12.54 15.27
C ASP A 156 11.60 -11.79 14.65
N GLN A 157 10.69 -12.49 13.97
CA GLN A 157 9.52 -11.90 13.29
C GLN A 157 8.20 -12.21 14.00
N THR A 158 7.30 -11.23 14.03
CA THR A 158 5.89 -11.44 14.39
C THR A 158 5.06 -11.57 13.12
N ILE A 159 4.23 -12.60 13.03
CA ILE A 159 3.42 -12.94 11.85
C ILE A 159 1.95 -13.05 12.29
N LEU A 160 1.12 -12.16 11.73
CA LEU A 160 -0.34 -12.24 11.81
C LEU A 160 -0.86 -13.38 10.91
N SER A 161 -1.92 -14.05 11.35
CA SER A 161 -2.67 -15.06 10.58
C SER A 161 -4.17 -14.84 10.74
N VAL A 162 -4.83 -14.36 9.69
CA VAL A 162 -6.26 -14.02 9.66
C VAL A 162 -7.14 -15.28 9.59
N ARG A 163 -8.35 -15.24 10.18
CA ARG A 163 -9.31 -16.36 10.20
C ARG A 163 -10.77 -15.91 10.07
#